data_AF-A0A4W5K086-F1
#
_entry.id   AF-A0A4W5K086-F1
#
_cell.length_a   1.000
_cell.length_b   1.000
_cell.length_c   1.000
_cell.angle_alpha   90.00
_cell.angle_beta   90.00
_cell.angle_gamma   90.00
#
_symmetry.space_group_name_H-M   'P 1'
#
loop_
_entity.id
_entity.type
_entity.pdbx_description
1 polymer ?
#
loop_
_entity_poly.entity_id
_entity_poly.type
_entity_poly.pdbx_seq_one_letter_code
_entity_poly.pdbx_strand_id
1 'polypeptide(L)'
;MFYVKDASTSSRIYVVTMGPNHTQTERLWLDLPGGKRCFDSGSLESFKSPGVDVGEIMKVEVTGDVLNARTDTQIYLSVFGANITTEGILLQKNEDRIERGQEDMFILEVDDNAPLRKMKACIDGSSSQPDWFLDKIIMHNLTTEDVSEFTCEEWLSKTKGPKRTMICERAAVVDEEEMVESTTYIIQVKTSDIGGAGTDANVWIIVFRESRDTGTLALKYNKFERKQTDVIRFPDVRRIGELSKVRVWHDNSGPAPW
;
A
#
# COMPACT_ATOMS: atom_id res chain seq x y z
N MET A 1 9.32 7.02 20.91
CA MET A 1 10.62 6.57 21.49
C MET A 1 11.64 7.65 21.19
N PHE A 2 12.35 8.20 22.19
CA PHE A 2 13.30 9.31 21.96
C PHE A 2 14.73 8.82 22.20
N TYR A 3 15.62 9.05 21.23
CA TYR A 3 17.04 8.70 21.31
C TYR A 3 17.85 9.98 21.51
N VAL A 4 18.57 10.11 22.63
CA VAL A 4 19.45 11.25 22.89
C VAL A 4 20.88 10.80 22.71
N LYS A 5 21.54 11.29 21.65
CA LYS A 5 22.96 11.04 21.38
C LYS A 5 23.78 12.24 21.85
N ASP A 6 24.65 12.00 22.82
CA ASP A 6 25.68 12.91 23.33
C ASP A 6 25.21 14.27 23.91
N ALA A 7 24.69 14.23 25.14
CA ALA A 7 24.98 15.20 26.23
C ALA A 7 24.15 14.86 27.49
N SER A 8 24.78 14.69 28.65
CA SER A 8 24.03 14.63 29.92
C SER A 8 23.48 16.04 30.21
N THR A 9 22.16 16.21 30.14
CA THR A 9 21.50 17.47 30.51
C THR A 9 20.74 17.31 31.81
N SER A 10 20.84 18.30 32.70
CA SER A 10 20.02 18.43 33.90
C SER A 10 18.75 19.26 33.66
N SER A 11 18.53 19.67 32.41
CA SER A 11 17.33 20.41 32.01
C SER A 11 16.09 19.54 32.12
N ARG A 12 15.02 20.08 32.70
CA ARG A 12 13.71 19.43 32.73
C ARG A 12 13.05 19.58 31.36
N ILE A 13 12.86 18.48 30.65
CA ILE A 13 12.32 18.45 29.29
C ILE A 13 10.85 18.04 29.35
N TYR A 14 10.02 18.69 28.53
CA TYR A 14 8.65 18.24 28.28
C TYR A 14 8.40 18.10 26.79
N VAL A 15 7.45 17.25 26.44
CA VAL A 15 6.94 17.06 25.08
C VAL A 15 5.52 17.59 25.03
N VAL A 16 5.19 18.34 23.97
CA VAL A 16 3.81 18.69 23.61
C VAL A 16 3.55 18.07 22.25
N THR A 17 2.59 17.16 22.19
CA THR A 17 2.13 16.57 20.92
C THR A 17 1.01 17.43 20.35
N MET A 18 1.10 17.75 19.06
CA MET A 18 0.09 18.52 18.34
C MET A 18 -0.65 17.58 17.39
N GLY A 19 -1.95 17.44 17.59
CA GLY A 19 -2.82 16.67 16.70
C GLY A 19 -3.19 17.43 15.43
N PRO A 20 -3.84 16.74 14.46
CA PRO A 20 -4.13 17.26 13.11
C PRO A 20 -4.96 18.57 13.06
N ASN A 21 -5.63 18.96 14.15
CA ASN A 21 -6.41 20.20 14.26
C ASN A 21 -5.74 21.28 15.13
N HIS A 22 -4.41 21.28 15.27
CA HIS A 22 -3.67 22.14 16.20
C HIS A 22 -4.07 21.94 17.68
N THR A 23 -4.73 20.83 17.99
CA THR A 23 -5.03 20.41 19.36
C THR A 23 -3.73 20.00 20.03
N GLN A 24 -3.34 20.73 21.08
CA GLN A 24 -2.14 20.45 21.85
C GLN A 24 -2.49 19.59 23.06
N THR A 25 -1.67 18.58 23.33
CA THR A 25 -1.73 17.90 24.63
C THR A 25 -1.21 18.81 25.73
N GLU A 26 -1.51 18.49 26.99
CA GLU A 26 -0.76 19.03 28.10
C GLU A 26 0.73 18.67 27.99
N ARG A 27 1.58 19.40 28.73
CA ARG A 27 3.02 19.15 28.78
C ARG A 27 3.27 17.77 29.39
N LEU A 28 3.73 16.82 28.58
CA LEU A 28 4.26 15.56 29.07
C LEU A 28 5.67 15.80 29.57
N TRP A 29 5.83 15.91 30.88
CA TRP A 29 7.15 15.99 31.51
C TRP A 29 7.87 14.64 31.41
N LEU A 30 9.10 14.64 30.90
CA LEU A 30 9.95 13.46 30.82
C LEU A 30 10.66 13.25 32.17
N ASP A 31 9.87 13.12 33.24
CA ASP A 31 10.37 12.94 34.59
C ASP A 31 10.90 11.50 34.76
N LEU A 32 12.20 11.38 35.02
CA LEU A 32 12.88 10.08 35.08
C LEU A 32 12.41 9.25 36.30
N PRO A 33 12.20 7.93 36.12
CA PRO A 33 11.80 7.05 37.23
C PRO A 33 12.92 6.90 38.27
N GLY A 34 12.54 6.65 39.53
CA GLY A 34 13.49 6.36 40.61
C GLY A 34 14.33 7.56 41.08
N GLY A 35 13.94 8.79 40.75
CA GLY A 35 14.64 10.01 41.23
C GLY A 35 15.96 10.32 40.52
N LYS A 36 16.21 9.71 39.35
CA LYS A 36 17.32 10.09 38.47
C LYS A 36 17.19 11.56 38.06
N ARG A 37 18.32 12.25 37.90
CA ARG A 37 18.37 13.69 37.55
C ARG A 37 18.87 13.98 36.13
N CYS A 38 19.29 12.95 35.40
CA CYS A 38 19.80 13.07 34.03
C CYS A 38 19.64 11.73 33.29
N PHE A 39 19.59 11.80 31.96
CA PHE A 39 19.64 10.64 31.07
C PHE A 39 21.07 10.08 31.01
N ASP A 40 21.21 8.76 31.09
CA ASP A 40 22.49 8.08 30.93
C ASP A 40 22.84 8.02 29.43
N SER A 41 24.12 8.20 29.07
CA SER A 41 24.55 8.15 27.66
C SER A 41 24.23 6.80 27.03
N GLY A 42 23.53 6.80 25.88
CA GLY A 42 23.11 5.59 25.17
C GLY A 42 21.97 4.81 25.84
N SER A 43 21.34 5.35 26.89
CA SER A 43 20.19 4.71 27.53
C SER A 43 18.88 4.96 26.78
N LEU A 44 17.99 3.98 26.82
CA LEU A 44 16.62 4.08 26.33
C LEU A 44 15.67 4.14 27.53
N GLU A 45 14.95 5.24 27.68
CA GLU A 45 13.99 5.44 28.78
C GLU A 45 12.56 5.60 28.19
N SER A 46 11.57 4.95 28.82
CA SER A 46 10.17 4.97 28.38
C SER A 46 9.30 5.83 29.29
N PHE A 47 8.49 6.69 28.71
CA PHE A 47 7.55 7.56 29.43
C PHE A 47 6.12 7.27 28.97
N LYS A 48 5.17 7.25 29.92
CA LYS A 48 3.75 7.06 29.63
C LYS A 48 2.99 8.31 30.08
N SER A 49 2.18 8.87 29.20
CA SER A 49 1.19 9.88 29.55
C SER A 49 -0.21 9.35 29.24
N PRO A 50 -1.22 9.71 30.04
CA PRO A 50 -2.60 9.56 29.63
C PRO A 50 -2.88 10.60 28.54
N GLY A 51 -2.64 10.24 27.28
CA GLY A 51 -2.94 11.01 26.09
C GLY A 51 -4.09 10.39 25.29
N VAL A 52 -4.63 11.15 24.34
CA VAL A 52 -5.62 10.69 23.36
C VAL A 52 -5.02 9.52 22.58
N ASP A 53 -5.81 8.46 22.37
CA ASP A 53 -5.44 7.31 21.55
C ASP A 53 -5.04 7.81 20.15
N VAL A 54 -3.77 7.61 19.78
CA VAL A 54 -3.19 8.04 18.48
C VAL A 54 -3.25 6.92 17.43
N GLY A 55 -4.03 5.87 17.70
CA GLY A 55 -4.04 4.66 16.88
C GLY A 55 -2.71 3.92 16.98
N GLU A 56 -2.50 2.96 16.07
CA GLU A 56 -1.24 2.23 16.00
C GLU A 56 -0.22 2.99 15.15
N ILE A 57 1.01 2.99 15.64
CA ILE A 57 2.13 3.63 14.98
C ILE A 57 2.87 2.56 14.18
N MET A 58 2.85 2.68 12.86
CA MET A 58 3.59 1.81 11.95
C MET A 58 4.87 2.51 11.50
N LYS A 59 6.01 1.84 11.68
CA LYS A 59 7.27 2.24 11.03
C LYS A 59 7.36 1.56 9.68
N VAL A 60 7.47 2.33 8.61
CA VAL A 60 7.55 1.84 7.23
C VAL A 60 8.97 2.04 6.72
N GLU A 61 9.62 0.94 6.35
CA GLU A 61 10.94 0.93 5.72
C GLU A 61 10.77 0.64 4.23
N VAL A 62 11.33 1.51 3.40
CA VAL A 62 11.21 1.44 1.94
C VAL A 62 12.59 1.27 1.35
N THR A 63 12.73 0.31 0.43
CA THR A 63 14.02 -0.02 -0.19
C THR A 63 13.94 -0.01 -1.71
N GLY A 64 15.05 0.35 -2.35
CA GLY A 64 15.22 0.30 -3.80
C GLY A 64 16.68 0.50 -4.21
N ASP A 65 17.32 -0.55 -4.75
CA ASP A 65 18.71 -0.51 -5.21
C ASP A 65 18.84 -0.55 -6.74
N VAL A 66 18.14 0.37 -7.44
CA VAL A 66 18.32 0.50 -8.90
C VAL A 66 18.89 1.87 -9.27
N LEU A 67 19.87 1.86 -10.18
CA LEU A 67 20.50 3.05 -10.76
C LEU A 67 19.41 3.97 -11.34
N ASN A 68 19.37 5.24 -10.90
CA ASN A 68 18.34 6.23 -11.26
C ASN A 68 16.91 5.98 -10.71
N ALA A 69 16.74 5.19 -9.63
CA ALA A 69 15.47 5.07 -8.89
C ALA A 69 15.18 6.29 -7.99
N ARG A 70 15.75 7.46 -8.34
CA ARG A 70 15.55 8.71 -7.62
C ARG A 70 14.21 9.28 -8.06
N THR A 71 13.33 9.58 -7.11
CA THR A 71 12.08 10.26 -7.43
C THR A 71 11.79 11.44 -6.52
N ASP A 72 11.49 12.57 -7.15
CA ASP A 72 10.93 13.77 -6.50
C ASP A 72 9.39 13.73 -6.50
N THR A 73 8.81 12.62 -6.97
CA THR A 73 7.37 12.41 -7.05
C THR A 73 6.80 12.16 -5.66
N GLN A 74 5.51 12.49 -5.48
CA GLN A 74 4.79 12.18 -4.25
C GLN A 74 4.42 10.69 -4.25
N ILE A 75 4.76 10.02 -3.16
CA ILE A 75 4.47 8.61 -2.94
C ILE A 75 3.33 8.53 -1.93
N TYR A 76 2.29 7.81 -2.30
CA TYR A 76 1.16 7.53 -1.44
C TYR A 76 1.12 6.04 -1.13
N LEU A 77 0.85 5.71 0.12
CA LEU A 77 0.70 4.35 0.60
C LEU A 77 -0.70 4.18 1.19
N SER A 78 -1.42 3.16 0.74
CA SER A 78 -2.66 2.71 1.36
C SER A 78 -2.44 1.34 1.97
N VAL A 79 -2.91 1.14 3.20
CA VAL A 79 -2.85 -0.14 3.90
C VAL A 79 -4.26 -0.70 4.10
N PHE A 80 -4.36 -2.03 4.05
CA PHE A 80 -5.62 -2.75 4.16
C PHE A 80 -5.45 -3.87 5.19
N GLY A 81 -6.18 -3.77 6.29
CA GLY A 81 -6.27 -4.80 7.33
C GLY A 81 -7.57 -5.61 7.21
N ALA A 82 -7.91 -6.33 8.28
CA ALA A 82 -9.18 -7.04 8.36
C ALA A 82 -10.37 -6.06 8.38
N ASN A 83 -10.24 -4.97 9.13
CA ASN A 83 -11.30 -3.99 9.36
C ASN A 83 -10.94 -2.58 8.86
N ILE A 84 -9.67 -2.31 8.56
CA ILE A 84 -9.23 -1.03 8.02
C ILE A 84 -8.96 -1.03 6.52
N THR A 85 -9.24 0.11 5.90
CA THR A 85 -8.73 0.50 4.60
C THR A 85 -8.41 1.97 4.68
N THR A 86 -7.13 2.33 4.59
CA THR A 86 -6.73 3.74 4.62
C THR A 86 -6.88 4.37 3.25
N GLU A 87 -7.12 5.68 3.22
CA GLU A 87 -6.89 6.47 2.02
C GLU A 87 -5.38 6.53 1.69
N GLY A 88 -5.01 7.13 0.56
CA GLY A 88 -3.61 7.27 0.17
C GLY A 88 -2.87 8.19 1.14
N ILE A 89 -2.06 7.61 2.04
CA ILE A 89 -1.25 8.35 3.00
C ILE A 89 0.02 8.81 2.30
N LEU A 90 0.24 10.12 2.24
CA LEU A 90 1.45 10.69 1.66
C LEU A 90 2.66 10.35 2.55
N LEU A 91 3.66 9.67 1.98
CA LEU A 91 4.94 9.44 2.66
C LEU A 91 5.74 10.75 2.69
N GLN A 92 5.63 11.48 3.80
CA GLN A 92 6.30 12.77 3.99
C GLN A 92 7.80 12.56 4.16
N LYS A 93 8.59 13.17 3.27
CA LYS A 93 10.05 13.16 3.32
C LYS A 93 10.53 14.26 4.27
N ASN A 94 11.28 13.92 5.31
CA ASN A 94 11.92 14.89 6.19
C ASN A 94 13.24 15.35 5.56
N GLU A 95 13.17 16.45 4.79
CA GLU A 95 14.26 17.27 4.25
C GLU A 95 15.36 16.60 3.38
N ASP A 96 15.63 15.30 3.56
CA ASP A 96 16.57 14.52 2.76
C ASP A 96 15.85 13.62 1.74
N ARG A 97 16.52 13.44 0.60
CA ARG A 97 15.99 12.77 -0.59
C ARG A 97 16.09 11.25 -0.40
N ILE A 98 15.15 10.48 -0.95
CA ILE A 98 15.31 9.03 -1.15
C ILE A 98 16.54 8.81 -2.04
N GLU A 99 17.62 8.32 -1.46
CA GLU A 99 18.88 8.06 -2.16
C GLU A 99 19.04 6.57 -2.48
N ARG A 100 19.86 6.27 -3.48
CA ARG A 100 20.09 4.89 -3.92
C ARG A 100 20.65 4.05 -2.76
N GLY A 101 20.04 2.90 -2.49
CA GLY A 101 20.48 1.99 -1.43
C GLY A 101 20.23 2.52 -0.02
N GLN A 102 19.45 3.60 0.13
CA GLN A 102 18.96 4.03 1.42
C GLN A 102 17.64 3.34 1.78
N GLU A 103 17.54 3.02 3.05
CA GLU A 103 16.33 2.57 3.71
C GLU A 103 15.63 3.82 4.25
N ASP A 104 14.61 4.29 3.55
CA ASP A 104 13.83 5.44 4.02
C ASP A 104 12.78 4.98 5.03
N MET A 105 12.73 5.66 6.16
CA MET A 105 11.83 5.35 7.27
C MET A 105 10.72 6.40 7.38
N PHE A 106 9.48 5.93 7.37
CA PHE A 106 8.29 6.76 7.56
C PHE A 106 7.50 6.27 8.77
N ILE A 107 6.76 7.19 9.39
CA ILE A 107 5.82 6.88 10.46
C ILE A 107 4.41 7.08 9.93
N LEU A 108 3.56 6.07 10.08
CA LEU A 108 2.14 6.13 9.76
C LEU A 108 1.32 5.90 11.02
N GLU A 109 0.24 6.66 11.16
CA GLU A 109 -0.80 6.44 12.16
C GLU A 109 -1.94 5.68 11.47
N VAL A 110 -2.28 4.50 11.99
CA VAL A 110 -3.29 3.61 11.43
C VAL A 110 -4.26 3.17 12.52
N ASP A 111 -5.55 3.41 12.32
CA ASP A 111 -6.62 3.13 13.30
C ASP A 111 -7.05 1.63 13.31
N ASP A 112 -6.12 0.67 13.37
CA ASP A 112 -6.46 -0.76 13.50
C ASP A 112 -5.29 -1.58 14.06
N ASN A 113 -5.62 -2.51 14.96
CA ASN A 113 -4.69 -3.45 15.57
C ASN A 113 -4.64 -4.81 14.87
N ALA A 114 -5.42 -4.99 13.81
CA ALA A 114 -5.44 -6.22 13.05
C ALA A 114 -4.22 -6.33 12.12
N PRO A 115 -3.67 -7.55 11.91
CA PRO A 115 -2.59 -7.78 10.96
C PRO A 115 -2.91 -7.20 9.57
N LEU A 116 -1.94 -6.50 9.00
CA LEU A 116 -2.05 -5.99 7.65
C LEU A 116 -2.17 -7.15 6.67
N ARG A 117 -3.09 -7.02 5.72
CA ARG A 117 -3.33 -8.04 4.68
C ARG A 117 -2.78 -7.62 3.34
N LYS A 118 -2.78 -6.31 3.05
CA LYS A 118 -2.37 -5.78 1.75
C LYS A 118 -1.86 -4.36 1.91
N MET A 119 -0.96 -3.98 1.02
CA MET A 119 -0.59 -2.58 0.77
C MET A 119 -0.80 -2.20 -0.70
N LYS A 120 -0.94 -0.90 -0.94
CA LYS A 120 -0.91 -0.28 -2.25
C LYS A 120 0.01 0.93 -2.19
N ALA A 121 1.13 0.87 -2.91
CA ALA A 121 1.98 2.02 -3.16
C ALA A 121 1.62 2.65 -4.51
N CYS A 122 1.50 3.97 -4.57
CA CYS A 122 1.31 4.67 -5.83
C CYS A 122 2.08 5.98 -5.88
N ILE A 123 2.46 6.37 -7.08
CA ILE A 123 3.14 7.64 -7.36
C ILE A 123 2.26 8.55 -8.22
N ASP A 124 2.29 9.85 -7.97
CA ASP A 124 1.54 10.83 -8.75
C ASP A 124 2.13 11.08 -10.16
N GLY A 125 3.43 10.84 -10.31
CA GLY A 125 4.15 11.03 -11.56
C GLY A 125 4.27 12.48 -12.01
N SER A 126 4.16 13.45 -11.08
CA SER A 126 4.17 14.88 -11.37
C SER A 126 5.57 15.47 -11.55
N SER A 127 6.61 14.75 -11.11
CA SER A 127 8.00 15.23 -11.16
C SER A 127 8.67 14.97 -12.52
N SER A 128 9.81 15.64 -12.76
CA SER A 128 10.63 15.46 -13.97
C SER A 128 11.35 14.09 -14.02
N GLN A 129 11.47 13.42 -12.87
CA GLN A 129 12.01 12.07 -12.71
C GLN A 129 11.01 11.24 -11.88
N PRO A 130 9.87 10.85 -12.48
CA PRO A 130 8.78 10.19 -11.75
C PRO A 130 9.04 8.70 -11.55
N ASP A 131 10.06 8.13 -12.19
CA ASP A 131 10.27 6.70 -12.19
C ASP A 131 10.86 6.23 -10.87
N TRP A 132 10.21 5.24 -10.27
CA TRP A 132 10.65 4.66 -9.02
C TRP A 132 10.68 3.13 -9.13
N PHE A 133 11.82 2.54 -8.81
CA PHE A 133 11.90 1.09 -8.64
C PHE A 133 11.66 0.78 -7.16
N LEU A 134 10.59 0.05 -6.89
CA LEU A 134 10.22 -0.37 -5.55
C LEU A 134 10.63 -1.84 -5.38
N ASP A 135 11.62 -2.08 -4.52
CA ASP A 135 12.10 -3.42 -4.21
C ASP A 135 11.18 -4.10 -3.20
N LYS A 136 11.15 -3.60 -1.96
CA LYS A 136 10.21 -4.04 -0.93
C LYS A 136 9.82 -2.92 0.02
N ILE A 137 8.69 -3.13 0.69
CA ILE A 137 8.25 -2.33 1.85
C ILE A 137 8.15 -3.26 3.05
N ILE A 138 8.74 -2.85 4.17
CA ILE A 138 8.61 -3.55 5.45
C ILE A 138 7.84 -2.62 6.40
N MET A 139 6.80 -3.15 7.04
CA MET A 139 6.02 -2.41 8.03
C MET A 139 6.14 -3.06 9.39
N HIS A 140 6.63 -2.30 10.36
CA HIS A 140 6.72 -2.71 11.76
C HIS A 140 5.61 -2.05 12.56
N ASN A 141 4.79 -2.87 13.19
CA ASN A 141 3.84 -2.42 14.19
C ASN A 141 4.59 -2.11 15.48
N LEU A 142 4.66 -0.84 15.88
CA LEU A 142 5.39 -0.45 17.09
C LEU A 142 4.65 -0.78 18.39
N THR A 143 3.38 -1.20 18.28
CA THR A 143 2.54 -1.62 19.41
C THR A 143 2.59 -3.13 19.62
N THR A 144 2.37 -3.92 18.55
CA THR A 144 2.34 -5.39 18.64
C THR A 144 3.69 -6.06 18.37
N GLU A 145 4.67 -5.32 17.85
CA GLU A 145 5.96 -5.81 17.34
C GLU A 145 5.85 -6.69 16.08
N ASP A 146 4.65 -6.80 15.49
CA ASP A 146 4.45 -7.55 14.24
C ASP A 146 5.21 -6.89 13.07
N VAL A 147 5.75 -7.73 12.20
CA VAL A 147 6.45 -7.31 10.99
C VAL A 147 5.73 -7.88 9.78
N SER A 148 5.34 -7.01 8.84
CA SER A 148 4.75 -7.38 7.56
C SER A 148 5.68 -6.98 6.43
N GLU A 149 6.10 -7.95 5.61
CA GLU A 149 6.91 -7.70 4.42
C GLU A 149 6.05 -7.73 3.14
N PHE A 150 6.35 -6.80 2.23
CA PHE A 150 5.69 -6.68 0.93
C PHE A 150 6.74 -6.58 -0.19
N THR A 151 7.12 -7.74 -0.76
CA THR A 151 8.05 -7.83 -1.89
C THR A 151 7.39 -7.34 -3.19
N CYS A 152 7.98 -6.33 -3.82
CA CYS A 152 7.41 -5.66 -4.99
C CYS A 152 8.19 -5.98 -6.26
N GLU A 153 9.49 -5.69 -6.27
CA GLU A 153 10.44 -5.85 -7.39
C GLU A 153 9.90 -5.28 -8.73
N GLU A 154 9.33 -4.07 -8.70
CA GLU A 154 8.61 -3.51 -9.84
C GLU A 154 8.96 -2.03 -10.09
N TRP A 155 9.01 -1.65 -11.36
CA TRP A 155 9.04 -0.24 -11.75
C TRP A 155 7.65 0.38 -11.64
N LEU A 156 7.53 1.38 -10.77
CA LEU A 156 6.46 2.37 -10.80
C LEU A 156 6.86 3.48 -11.76
N SER A 157 6.38 3.37 -13.00
CA SER A 157 6.70 4.26 -14.11
C SER A 157 5.69 4.12 -15.25
N LYS A 158 5.44 5.21 -15.98
CA LYS A 158 4.67 5.18 -17.24
C LYS A 158 5.47 4.62 -18.42
N THR A 159 6.80 4.60 -18.31
CA THR A 159 7.72 4.33 -19.43
C THR A 159 8.64 3.15 -19.19
N LYS A 160 8.95 2.82 -17.93
CA LYS A 160 9.83 1.71 -17.52
C LYS A 160 9.04 0.50 -17.02
N GLY A 161 9.74 -0.63 -16.97
CA GLY A 161 9.20 -1.92 -16.52
C GLY A 161 8.26 -2.60 -17.52
N PRO A 162 7.95 -3.89 -17.30
CA PRO A 162 7.03 -4.63 -18.14
C PRO A 162 5.58 -4.13 -17.99
N LYS A 163 5.17 -3.73 -16.77
CA LYS A 163 3.79 -3.33 -16.49
C LYS A 163 3.46 -1.88 -16.83
N ARG A 164 4.47 -0.99 -16.91
CA ARG A 164 4.30 0.47 -17.15
C ARG A 164 3.17 1.08 -16.31
N THR A 165 3.17 0.75 -15.02
CA THR A 165 2.16 1.12 -14.03
C THR A 165 2.72 2.13 -13.04
N MET A 166 1.86 2.98 -12.48
CA MET A 166 2.22 3.91 -11.38
C MET A 166 1.78 3.38 -10.01
N ILE A 167 1.31 2.13 -9.97
CA ILE A 167 0.70 1.48 -8.80
C ILE A 167 1.34 0.11 -8.59
N CYS A 168 1.74 -0.19 -7.36
CA CYS A 168 2.10 -1.52 -6.89
C CYS A 168 1.12 -1.92 -5.80
N GLU A 169 0.54 -3.12 -5.92
CA GLU A 169 -0.30 -3.72 -4.89
C GLU A 169 0.29 -5.07 -4.48
N ARG A 170 0.47 -5.30 -3.17
CA ARG A 170 1.00 -6.57 -2.65
C ARG A 170 0.23 -7.00 -1.42
N ALA A 171 -0.02 -8.29 -1.32
CA ALA A 171 -0.47 -8.91 -0.10
C ALA A 171 0.67 -8.91 0.93
N ALA A 172 0.31 -8.86 2.21
CA ALA A 172 1.27 -9.03 3.29
C ALA A 172 1.68 -10.50 3.34
N VAL A 173 2.96 -10.75 3.57
CA VAL A 173 3.48 -12.06 3.92
C VAL A 173 3.80 -12.04 5.41
N VAL A 174 3.22 -12.98 6.17
CA VAL A 174 3.48 -13.17 7.59
C VAL A 174 3.75 -14.65 7.80
N ASP A 175 4.86 -14.99 8.46
CA ASP A 175 5.33 -16.37 8.64
C ASP A 175 5.37 -17.18 7.33
N GLU A 176 5.82 -16.55 6.24
CA GLU A 176 5.88 -17.12 4.89
C GLU A 176 4.51 -17.43 4.22
N GLU A 177 3.40 -17.04 4.85
CA GLU A 177 2.04 -17.18 4.29
C GLU A 177 1.47 -15.85 3.78
N GLU A 178 0.89 -15.88 2.57
CA GLU A 178 0.24 -14.72 1.97
C GLU A 178 -1.12 -14.46 2.62
N MET A 179 -1.28 -13.29 3.25
CA MET A 179 -2.49 -12.89 4.01
C MET A 179 -3.69 -12.50 3.12
N VAL A 180 -3.58 -12.71 1.81
CA VAL A 180 -4.66 -12.56 0.84
C VAL A 180 -4.95 -13.91 0.20
N GLU A 181 -6.11 -14.47 0.50
CA GLU A 181 -6.58 -15.66 -0.19
C GLU A 181 -6.78 -15.36 -1.68
N SER A 182 -6.12 -16.13 -2.55
CA SER A 182 -6.40 -16.17 -3.97
C SER A 182 -7.44 -17.26 -4.27
N THR A 183 -8.17 -17.12 -5.37
CA THR A 183 -9.13 -18.12 -5.83
C THR A 183 -9.21 -18.11 -7.34
N THR A 184 -9.70 -19.20 -7.92
CA THR A 184 -9.99 -19.25 -9.36
C THR A 184 -11.36 -18.62 -9.63
N TYR A 185 -11.41 -17.60 -10.48
CA TYR A 185 -12.64 -17.08 -11.05
C TYR A 185 -12.93 -17.76 -12.38
N ILE A 186 -14.15 -18.29 -12.54
CA ILE A 186 -14.63 -18.87 -13.79
C ILE A 186 -15.67 -17.92 -14.38
N ILE A 187 -15.34 -17.27 -15.49
CA ILE A 187 -16.22 -16.33 -16.16
C ILE A 187 -16.77 -17.00 -17.41
N GLN A 188 -18.09 -17.15 -17.46
CA GLN A 188 -18.80 -17.68 -18.61
C GLN A 188 -19.46 -16.53 -19.36
N VAL A 189 -19.01 -16.29 -20.60
CA VAL A 189 -19.58 -15.30 -21.50
C VAL A 189 -20.48 -16.02 -22.48
N LYS A 190 -21.72 -15.55 -22.66
CA LYS A 190 -22.65 -16.09 -23.64
C LYS A 190 -23.10 -15.01 -24.60
N THR A 191 -22.79 -15.20 -25.87
CA THR A 191 -23.18 -14.29 -26.94
C THR A 191 -24.60 -14.64 -27.40
N SER A 192 -25.39 -13.62 -27.73
CA SER A 192 -26.76 -13.83 -28.21
C SER A 192 -26.78 -14.50 -29.60
N ASP A 193 -27.94 -15.05 -29.97
CA ASP A 193 -28.18 -15.64 -31.30
C ASP A 193 -28.74 -14.61 -32.30
N ILE A 194 -28.34 -13.34 -32.16
CA ILE A 194 -28.72 -12.24 -33.06
C ILE A 194 -27.62 -12.04 -34.11
N GLY A 195 -28.00 -11.74 -35.35
CA GLY A 195 -27.03 -11.42 -36.40
C GLY A 195 -26.15 -10.23 -36.01
N GLY A 196 -24.83 -10.39 -36.07
CA GLY A 196 -23.87 -9.35 -35.68
C GLY A 196 -23.58 -9.26 -34.17
N ALA A 197 -24.05 -10.20 -33.35
CA ALA A 197 -23.82 -10.17 -31.90
C ALA A 197 -22.40 -10.55 -31.46
N GLY A 198 -21.55 -11.01 -32.39
CA GLY A 198 -20.15 -11.34 -32.10
C GLY A 198 -19.24 -10.12 -32.16
N THR A 199 -18.07 -10.22 -31.53
CA THR A 199 -17.08 -9.14 -31.48
C THR A 199 -15.65 -9.64 -31.68
N ASP A 200 -14.88 -8.87 -32.45
CA ASP A 200 -13.45 -9.04 -32.65
C ASP A 200 -12.61 -8.17 -31.69
N ALA A 201 -13.26 -7.31 -30.90
CA ALA A 201 -12.60 -6.39 -30.00
C ALA A 201 -11.98 -7.12 -28.79
N ASN A 202 -10.95 -6.51 -28.20
CA ASN A 202 -10.44 -6.98 -26.92
C ASN A 202 -11.45 -6.61 -25.85
N VAL A 203 -11.83 -7.56 -24.99
CA VAL A 203 -12.84 -7.36 -23.95
C VAL A 203 -12.23 -7.57 -22.58
N TRP A 204 -12.56 -6.67 -21.65
CA TRP A 204 -12.14 -6.72 -20.26
C TRP A 204 -13.32 -6.71 -19.32
N ILE A 205 -13.09 -7.24 -18.13
CA ILE A 205 -14.04 -7.22 -17.03
C ILE A 205 -13.35 -6.83 -15.71
N ILE A 206 -14.06 -6.13 -14.85
CA ILE A 206 -13.74 -6.01 -13.42
C ILE A 206 -14.92 -6.56 -12.64
N VAL A 207 -14.64 -7.42 -11.67
CA VAL A 207 -15.64 -7.95 -10.73
C VAL A 207 -15.47 -7.21 -9.40
N PHE A 208 -16.58 -6.74 -8.83
CA PHE A 208 -16.61 -5.91 -7.63
C PHE A 208 -17.33 -6.61 -6.48
N ARG A 209 -16.92 -6.26 -5.26
CA ARG A 209 -17.65 -6.40 -4.00
C ARG A 209 -17.46 -5.12 -3.20
N GLU A 210 -18.53 -4.36 -2.97
CA GLU A 210 -18.50 -3.09 -2.20
C GLU A 210 -17.31 -2.19 -2.66
N SER A 211 -16.32 -1.97 -1.78
CA SER A 211 -15.10 -1.18 -2.03
C SER A 211 -13.90 -1.99 -2.55
N ARG A 212 -14.08 -3.29 -2.87
CA ARG A 212 -13.04 -4.20 -3.38
C ARG A 212 -13.35 -4.62 -4.82
N ASP A 213 -12.31 -4.91 -5.59
CA ASP A 213 -12.45 -5.46 -6.94
C ASP A 213 -11.27 -6.39 -7.32
N THR A 214 -11.46 -7.14 -8.41
CA THR A 214 -10.48 -8.10 -8.93
C THR A 214 -9.32 -7.47 -9.70
N GLY A 215 -9.33 -6.14 -9.87
CA GLY A 215 -8.61 -5.50 -10.96
C GLY A 215 -9.19 -5.86 -12.32
N THR A 216 -8.53 -5.36 -13.36
CA THR A 216 -8.91 -5.60 -14.76
C THR A 216 -8.49 -7.00 -15.20
N LEU A 217 -9.46 -7.84 -15.52
CA LEU A 217 -9.26 -9.17 -16.11
C LEU A 217 -9.50 -9.10 -17.62
N ALA A 218 -8.50 -9.45 -18.41
CA ALA A 218 -8.65 -9.56 -19.86
C ALA A 218 -9.36 -10.89 -20.19
N LEU A 219 -10.56 -10.83 -20.76
CA LEU A 219 -11.34 -12.04 -21.03
C LEU A 219 -10.67 -12.93 -22.08
N LYS A 220 -10.25 -12.36 -23.21
CA LYS A 220 -9.47 -13.08 -24.22
C LYS A 220 -9.00 -12.15 -25.35
N TYR A 221 -8.01 -12.63 -26.10
CA TYR A 221 -7.62 -12.16 -27.43
C TYR A 221 -8.15 -13.13 -28.53
N ASN A 222 -9.45 -13.43 -28.53
CA ASN A 222 -10.12 -14.20 -29.60
C ASN A 222 -11.59 -13.76 -29.71
N LYS A 223 -12.13 -13.87 -30.93
CA LYS A 223 -13.47 -13.41 -31.31
C LYS A 223 -14.56 -14.08 -30.48
N PHE A 224 -15.44 -13.30 -29.87
CA PHE A 224 -16.69 -13.84 -29.32
C PHE A 224 -17.65 -14.02 -30.49
N GLU A 225 -18.13 -15.23 -30.73
CA GLU A 225 -19.01 -15.51 -31.87
C GLU A 225 -20.48 -15.58 -31.44
N ARG A 226 -21.37 -15.30 -32.39
CA ARG A 226 -22.82 -15.45 -32.20
C ARG A 226 -23.17 -16.84 -31.66
N LYS A 227 -24.09 -16.90 -30.68
CA LYS A 227 -24.57 -18.14 -30.03
C LYS A 227 -23.47 -18.94 -29.31
N GLN A 228 -22.27 -18.39 -29.16
CA GLN A 228 -21.18 -19.07 -28.47
C GLN A 228 -21.32 -18.93 -26.95
N THR A 229 -20.76 -19.89 -26.23
CA THR A 229 -20.51 -19.79 -24.80
C THR A 229 -19.03 -20.05 -24.56
N ASP A 230 -18.34 -19.03 -24.06
CA ASP A 230 -16.92 -19.05 -23.76
C ASP A 230 -16.73 -19.14 -22.25
N VAL A 231 -15.89 -20.08 -21.80
CA VAL A 231 -15.55 -20.26 -20.40
C VAL A 231 -14.08 -19.89 -20.21
N ILE A 232 -13.83 -18.83 -19.44
CA ILE A 232 -12.49 -18.34 -19.15
C ILE A 232 -12.21 -18.56 -17.66
N ARG A 233 -11.01 -19.06 -17.34
CA ARG A 233 -10.57 -19.33 -15.98
C ARG A 233 -9.42 -18.39 -15.65
N PHE A 234 -9.57 -17.66 -14.55
CA PHE A 234 -8.54 -16.80 -13.98
C PHE A 234 -8.08 -17.41 -12.66
N PRO A 235 -7.02 -18.24 -12.67
CA PRO A 235 -6.39 -18.70 -11.43
C PRO A 235 -5.72 -17.53 -10.71
N ASP A 236 -5.47 -17.72 -9.42
CA ASP A 236 -4.66 -16.81 -8.59
C ASP A 236 -5.17 -15.35 -8.54
N VAL A 237 -6.47 -15.16 -8.74
CA VAL A 237 -7.11 -13.85 -8.56
C VAL A 237 -7.54 -13.69 -7.12
N ARG A 238 -7.25 -12.52 -6.54
CA ARG A 238 -7.66 -12.17 -5.18
C ARG A 238 -9.13 -12.52 -4.92
N ARG A 239 -9.38 -13.31 -3.88
CA ARG A 239 -10.73 -13.62 -3.40
C ARG A 239 -11.34 -12.34 -2.83
N ILE A 240 -12.31 -11.79 -3.55
CA ILE A 240 -13.03 -10.60 -3.10
C ILE A 240 -14.28 -10.94 -2.28
N GLY A 241 -14.70 -12.22 -2.19
CA GLY A 241 -15.87 -12.66 -1.44
C GLY A 241 -17.14 -12.69 -2.30
N GLU A 242 -18.30 -12.39 -1.71
CA GLU A 242 -19.58 -12.33 -2.42
C GLU A 242 -19.62 -11.19 -3.44
N LEU A 243 -19.91 -11.53 -4.69
CA LEU A 243 -19.81 -10.60 -5.82
C LEU A 243 -21.06 -9.71 -5.89
N SER A 244 -20.88 -8.40 -6.08
CA SER A 244 -22.00 -7.45 -6.14
C SER A 244 -22.22 -6.84 -7.51
N LYS A 245 -21.15 -6.64 -8.30
CA LYS A 245 -21.23 -5.94 -9.59
C LYS A 245 -20.13 -6.40 -10.53
N VAL A 246 -20.38 -6.29 -11.83
CA VAL A 246 -19.35 -6.38 -12.87
C VAL A 246 -19.35 -5.12 -13.73
N ARG A 247 -18.17 -4.76 -14.25
CA ARG A 247 -18.01 -3.76 -15.31
C ARG A 247 -17.32 -4.43 -16.48
N VAL A 248 -17.91 -4.35 -17.66
CA VAL A 248 -17.38 -4.93 -18.90
C VAL A 248 -17.19 -3.81 -19.92
N TRP A 249 -16.11 -3.85 -20.68
CA TRP A 249 -15.85 -2.90 -21.77
C TRP A 249 -14.94 -3.54 -22.83
N HIS A 250 -14.87 -2.90 -24.00
CA HIS A 250 -14.02 -3.29 -25.12
C HIS A 250 -13.32 -2.08 -25.72
N ASP A 251 -12.31 -2.31 -26.55
CA ASP A 251 -11.49 -1.25 -27.15
C ASP A 251 -11.93 -0.83 -28.56
N ASN A 252 -13.06 -1.35 -29.03
CA ASN A 252 -13.55 -1.17 -30.40
C ASN A 252 -12.53 -1.54 -31.50
N SER A 253 -11.54 -2.37 -31.21
CA SER A 253 -10.55 -2.78 -32.20
C SER A 253 -11.05 -3.96 -33.05
N GLY A 254 -10.41 -4.17 -34.20
CA GLY A 254 -10.68 -5.30 -35.08
C GLY A 254 -11.73 -5.05 -36.18
N PRO A 255 -11.92 -6.01 -37.09
CA PRO A 255 -12.82 -5.87 -38.25
C PRO A 255 -14.31 -5.76 -37.91
N ALA A 256 -14.74 -6.37 -36.80
CA ALA A 256 -16.13 -6.34 -36.31
C ALA A 256 -16.17 -6.06 -34.79
N PRO A 257 -16.03 -4.80 -34.35
CA PRO A 257 -15.80 -4.44 -32.95
C PRO A 257 -17.05 -4.34 -32.05
N TRP A 258 -18.20 -4.83 -32.54
CA TRP A 258 -19.54 -4.55 -32.01
C TRP A 258 -19.84 -5.17 -30.64
#